data_AF-A0A1H6FXX9-F1
#
_entry.id   AF-A0A1H6FXX9-F1
#
_cell.length_a   1.000
_cell.length_b   1.000
_cell.length_c   1.000
_cell.angle_alpha   90.00
_cell.angle_beta   90.00
_cell.angle_gamma   90.00
#
_symmetry.space_group_name_H-M   'P 1'
#
loop_
_entity.id
_entity.type
_entity.pdbx_description
1 polymer ?
#
loop_
_entity_poly.entity_id
_entity_poly.type
_entity_poly.pdbx_seq_one_letter_code
_entity_poly.pdbx_strand_id
1 'polypeptide(L)'
;MTELTVPPDADEERTADLVREHVSVGDTVEIWGRERTDADDPEHSGVVTGFETGYLELEGDSPEEKSVRYDEIDTVIRAQTDDETPDSGP
;
A
#
# COMPACT_ATOMS: atom_id res chain seq x y z
N MET A 1 1.02 -6.47 11.29
CA MET A 1 1.74 -6.20 10.03
C MET A 1 1.50 -7.35 9.09
N THR A 2 0.96 -7.09 7.90
CA THR A 2 0.67 -8.12 6.89
C THR A 2 1.38 -7.74 5.60
N GLU A 3 2.13 -8.66 5.00
CA GLU A 3 2.79 -8.40 3.70
C GLU A 3 1.95 -8.98 2.56
N LEU A 4 1.87 -8.23 1.47
CA LEU A 4 1.31 -8.64 0.19
C LEU A 4 2.42 -8.51 -0.84
N THR A 5 2.84 -9.64 -1.39
CA THR A 5 3.75 -9.67 -2.54
C THR A 5 2.95 -9.73 -3.83
N VAL A 6 3.14 -8.74 -4.70
CA VAL A 6 2.49 -8.67 -6.00
C VAL A 6 3.20 -9.64 -6.96
N PRO A 7 2.47 -10.51 -7.67
CA PRO A 7 3.09 -11.37 -8.67
C PRO A 7 3.76 -10.53 -9.76
N PRO A 8 4.95 -10.89 -10.28
CA PRO A 8 5.59 -10.17 -11.38
C PRO A 8 4.77 -10.26 -12.69
N ASP A 9 3.88 -11.25 -12.79
CA ASP A 9 2.94 -11.47 -13.90
C ASP A 9 1.59 -10.76 -13.67
N ALA A 10 1.45 -9.98 -12.58
CA ALA A 10 0.24 -9.20 -12.32
C ALA A 10 0.32 -7.85 -13.03
N ASP A 11 -0.68 -7.60 -13.88
CA ASP A 11 -0.93 -6.30 -14.49
C ASP A 11 -1.48 -5.29 -13.46
N GLU A 12 -1.45 -4.00 -13.81
CA GLU A 12 -1.96 -2.88 -13.00
C GLU A 12 -3.32 -3.17 -12.35
N GLU A 13 -4.29 -3.63 -13.13
CA GLU A 13 -5.67 -3.90 -12.65
C GLU A 13 -5.70 -5.03 -11.61
N ARG A 14 -4.88 -6.07 -11.81
CA ARG A 14 -4.78 -7.21 -10.89
C ARG A 14 -4.08 -6.81 -9.60
N THR A 15 -3.03 -6.00 -9.71
CA THR A 15 -2.34 -5.45 -8.55
C THR A 15 -3.25 -4.53 -7.74
N ALA A 16 -4.05 -3.69 -8.40
CA ALA A 16 -5.04 -2.83 -7.73
C ALA A 16 -6.04 -3.65 -6.91
N ASP A 17 -6.56 -4.74 -7.47
CA ASP A 17 -7.50 -5.62 -6.78
C ASP A 17 -6.87 -6.28 -5.55
N LEU A 18 -5.65 -6.81 -5.68
CA LEU A 18 -4.89 -7.40 -4.58
C LEU A 18 -4.61 -6.40 -3.45
N VAL A 19 -4.18 -5.18 -3.81
CA VAL A 19 -3.93 -4.12 -2.82
C VAL A 19 -5.21 -3.77 -2.11
N ARG A 20 -6.31 -3.58 -2.83
CA ARG A 20 -7.62 -3.24 -2.26
C ARG A 20 -8.19 -4.34 -1.36
N GLU A 21 -7.93 -5.61 -1.65
CA GLU A 21 -8.29 -6.73 -0.76
C GLU A 21 -7.41 -6.75 0.51
N HIS A 22 -6.16 -6.30 0.41
CA HIS A 22 -5.20 -6.37 1.52
C HIS A 22 -5.25 -5.18 2.47
N VAL A 23 -5.51 -3.98 1.95
CA VAL A 23 -5.46 -2.70 2.68
C VAL A 23 -6.77 -1.95 2.52
N SER A 24 -7.17 -1.18 3.53
CA SER A 24 -8.36 -0.32 3.49
C SER A 24 -7.99 1.15 3.60
N VAL A 25 -8.92 2.03 3.20
CA VAL A 25 -8.76 3.47 3.46
C VAL A 25 -8.65 3.68 4.97
N GLY A 26 -7.59 4.36 5.40
CA GLY A 26 -7.22 4.57 6.81
C GLY A 26 -6.09 3.66 7.30
N ASP A 27 -5.73 2.60 6.58
CA ASP A 27 -4.54 1.79 6.91
C ASP A 27 -3.25 2.52 6.54
N THR A 28 -2.23 2.38 7.39
CA THR A 28 -0.87 2.80 7.08
C THR A 28 -0.15 1.69 6.36
N VAL A 29 0.39 1.98 5.17
CA VAL A 29 1.06 1.01 4.30
C VAL A 29 2.44 1.51 3.88
N GLU A 30 3.31 0.55 3.61
CA GLU A 30 4.66 0.75 3.07
C GLU A 30 4.72 0.05 1.72
N ILE A 31 5.11 0.80 0.70
CA ILE A 31 5.18 0.36 -0.68
C ILE A 31 6.65 0.22 -1.08
N TRP A 32 6.97 -0.95 -1.59
CA TRP A 32 8.27 -1.30 -2.16
C TRP A 32 8.06 -1.49 -3.65
N GLY A 33 8.79 -0.76 -4.47
CA GLY A 33 8.70 -0.91 -5.92
C GLY A 33 9.66 -1.95 -6.46
N ARG A 34 9.45 -2.26 -7.74
CA ARG A 34 10.16 -3.34 -8.46
C ARG A 34 11.60 -3.00 -8.79
N GLU A 35 11.92 -1.73 -9.00
CA GLU A 35 13.29 -1.28 -9.10
C GLU A 35 13.90 -1.24 -7.70
N ARG A 36 14.37 -2.41 -7.24
CA ARG A 36 15.22 -2.50 -6.05
C ARG A 36 16.48 -1.68 -6.28
N THR A 37 16.40 -0.41 -5.95
CA THR A 37 17.54 0.30 -5.42
C THR A 37 17.91 -0.39 -4.12
N ASP A 38 19.20 -0.58 -3.84
CA ASP A 38 19.71 -1.12 -2.57
C ASP A 38 19.41 -0.17 -1.38
N ALA A 39 18.20 0.37 -1.31
CA ALA A 39 17.69 1.21 -0.27
C ALA A 39 17.09 0.33 0.83
N ASP A 40 17.47 0.61 2.07
CA ASP A 40 16.90 -0.01 3.27
C ASP A 40 15.49 0.54 3.61
N ASP A 41 15.04 1.57 2.88
CA ASP A 41 13.79 2.28 3.12
C ASP A 41 12.74 1.99 2.01
N PRO A 42 11.44 1.92 2.35
CA PRO A 42 10.38 1.79 1.36
C PRO A 42 10.35 3.01 0.43
N GLU A 43 10.02 2.80 -0.84
CA GLU A 43 9.93 3.89 -1.83
C GLU A 43 8.81 4.87 -1.46
N HIS A 44 7.68 4.35 -1.00
CA HIS A 44 6.59 5.18 -0.49
C HIS A 44 6.02 4.62 0.80
N SER A 45 5.64 5.51 1.73
CA SER A 45 4.90 5.12 2.94
C SER A 45 3.86 6.19 3.28
N GLY A 46 2.70 5.74 3.76
CA GLY A 46 1.61 6.64 4.09
C GLY A 46 0.30 5.94 4.42
N VAL A 47 -0.68 6.74 4.80
CA VAL A 47 -2.05 6.28 5.06
C VAL A 47 -2.81 6.22 3.74
N VAL A 48 -3.49 5.11 3.49
CA VAL A 48 -4.34 4.97 2.30
C VAL A 48 -5.52 5.91 2.43
N THR A 49 -5.66 6.83 1.49
CA THR A 49 -6.79 7.78 1.44
C THR A 49 -7.81 7.43 0.35
N GLY A 50 -7.37 6.70 -0.68
CA GLY A 50 -8.21 6.36 -1.83
C GLY A 50 -7.57 5.31 -2.74
N PHE A 51 -8.40 4.69 -3.57
CA PHE A 51 -8.00 3.71 -4.58
C PHE A 51 -8.50 4.17 -5.95
N GLU A 52 -7.60 4.67 -6.77
CA GLU A 52 -7.91 5.04 -8.16
C GLU A 52 -7.61 3.87 -9.10
N THR A 53 -8.06 3.97 -10.36
CA THR A 53 -7.96 2.83 -11.30
C THR A 53 -6.51 2.50 -11.68
N GLY A 54 -5.64 3.51 -11.72
CA GLY A 54 -4.23 3.36 -12.11
C GLY A 54 -3.22 3.70 -11.00
N TYR A 55 -3.69 4.14 -9.83
CA TYR A 55 -2.80 4.48 -8.71
C TYR A 55 -3.50 4.36 -7.35
N LEU A 56 -2.70 4.16 -6.31
CA LEU A 56 -3.07 4.22 -4.91
C LEU A 56 -2.83 5.63 -4.39
N GLU A 57 -3.83 6.22 -3.73
CA GLU A 57 -3.66 7.49 -3.03
C GLU A 57 -3.20 7.25 -1.59
N LEU A 58 -2.05 7.85 -1.26
CA LEU A 58 -1.41 7.81 0.03
C LEU A 58 -1.25 9.23 0.59
N GLU A 59 -1.58 9.40 1.87
CA GLU A 59 -1.24 10.57 2.64
C GLU A 59 -0.08 10.23 3.59
N GLY A 60 1.11 10.74 3.27
CA GLY A 60 2.34 10.46 4.02
C GLY A 60 3.29 11.65 4.09
N ASP A 61 4.44 11.41 4.72
CA ASP A 61 5.48 12.42 5.01
C ASP A 61 6.34 12.76 3.78
N SER A 62 6.33 11.89 2.75
CA SER A 62 7.07 12.11 1.50
C SER A 62 6.42 13.24 0.67
N PRO A 63 7.16 14.31 0.33
CA PRO A 63 6.61 15.48 -0.34
C PRO A 63 6.38 15.30 -1.84
N GLU A 64 6.96 14.25 -2.44
CA GLU A 64 7.03 14.14 -3.90
C GLU A 64 5.81 13.42 -4.50
N GLU A 65 5.31 12.34 -3.90
CA GLU A 65 4.27 11.52 -4.55
C GLU A 65 3.26 10.95 -3.53
N LYS A 66 2.07 11.57 -3.48
CA LYS A 66 0.88 11.04 -2.79
C LYS A 66 0.13 9.98 -3.61
N SER A 67 0.62 9.65 -4.80
CA SER A 67 -0.06 8.81 -5.77
C SER A 67 0.94 7.81 -6.34
N VAL A 68 0.75 6.53 -6.03
CA VAL A 68 1.67 5.44 -6.41
C VAL A 68 1.01 4.53 -7.45
N ARG A 69 1.65 4.28 -8.59
CA ARG A 69 1.05 3.42 -9.62
C ARG A 69 1.19 1.95 -9.25
N TYR A 70 0.15 1.17 -9.52
CA TYR A 70 0.16 -0.25 -9.20
C TYR A 70 1.18 -1.07 -10.01
N ASP A 71 1.54 -0.64 -11.22
CA ASP A 71 2.55 -1.31 -12.04
C ASP A 71 3.96 -1.24 -11.44
N GLU A 72 4.22 -0.19 -10.65
CA GLU A 72 5.52 0.05 -10.00
C GLU A 72 5.64 -0.73 -8.68
N ILE A 73 4.52 -1.20 -8.12
CA ILE A 73 4.46 -1.90 -6.84
C ILE A 73 4.92 -3.35 -6.99
N ASP A 74 5.91 -3.73 -6.17
CA ASP A 74 6.34 -5.11 -5.97
C ASP A 74 5.73 -5.71 -4.71
N THR A 75 5.83 -4.98 -3.60
CA THR A 75 5.42 -5.46 -2.28
C THR A 75 4.73 -4.35 -1.50
N VAL A 76 3.61 -4.70 -0.86
CA VAL A 76 2.86 -3.81 0.04
C VAL A 76 2.86 -4.40 1.43
N ILE A 77 3.39 -3.66 2.40
CA ILE A 77 3.39 -4.04 3.81
C ILE A 77 2.36 -3.17 4.52
N ARG A 78 1.36 -3.78 5.13
CA ARG A 78 0.39 -3.09 5.99
C ARG A 78 1.01 -2.93 7.37
N ALA A 79 1.49 -1.74 7.68
CA ALA A 79 2.22 -1.44 8.91
C ALA A 79 1.27 -1.32 10.11
N GLN A 80 0.20 -0.53 9.97
CA GLN A 80 -0.79 -0.29 11.02
C GLN A 80 -2.20 -0.30 10.42
N THR A 81 -3.12 -0.85 11.20
CA THR A 81 -4.53 -0.94 10.87
C THR A 81 -5.29 -0.16 11.93
N ASP A 82 -6.17 0.76 11.51
CA ASP A 82 -7.05 1.53 12.41
C ASP A 82 -8.20 0.66 12.97
N ASP A 83 -8.26 -0.62 12.59
CA ASP A 83 -9.12 -1.65 13.21
C ASP A 83 -8.63 -2.04 14.62
N GLU A 84 -8.37 -1.05 15.48
CA GLU A 84 -8.70 -1.20 16.91
C GLU A 84 -10.13 -0.69 17.08
N THR A 85 -11.10 -1.46 16.60
CA THR A 85 -12.42 -1.41 17.21
C THR A 85 -12.23 -1.99 18.62
N PRO A 86 -12.30 -1.22 19.71
CA PRO A 86 -12.28 -1.83 21.03
C PRO A 86 -13.47 -2.78 21.08
N ASP A 87 -13.18 -4.09 21.23
CA ASP A 87 -14.17 -5.11 21.51
C ASP A 87 -14.87 -4.72 22.81
N SER A 88 -15.91 -3.91 22.68
CA SER A 88 -16.77 -3.48 23.77
C SER A 88 -17.73 -4.64 24.03
N GLY A 89 -17.19 -5.65 24.72
CA GLY A 89 -17.98 -6.72 25.30
C GLY A 89 -18.73 -6.23 26.55
N PRO A 90 -20.02 -6.60 26.72
CA PRO A 90 -20.96 -6.01 27.69
C PRO A 90 -20.71 -6.37 29.16
#